data_AF-A0A7S9HC25-F1
#
_entry.id   AF-A0A7S9HC25-F1
#
_cell.length_a   1.000
_cell.length_b   1.000
_cell.length_c   1.000
_cell.angle_alpha   90.00
_cell.angle_beta   90.00
_cell.angle_gamma   90.00
#
_symmetry.space_group_name_H-M   'P 1'
#
loop_
_entity.id
_entity.type
_entity.pdbx_description
1 polymer ?
#
loop_
_entity_poly.entity_id
_entity_poly.type
_entity_poly.pdbx_seq_one_letter_code
_entity_poly.pdbx_strand_id
1 'polypeptide(L)'
;MSIELTLRYTEDEYLCSDKERMAQIPYKALHTYAPLGVFFISAFTLFQFAAMASWWGTAMLVVVGSYSLLCLAEEWISPKLALMCARKTKLNDTYQFSIDRQGCRRTSKQGLLVAPWSEFVSIEFYPRNVFFNLKRGSIVIPLSRLSESQLKELKGYVQSSTN
;
A
#
# COMPACT_ATOMS: atom_id res chain seq x y z
N MET A 1 3.43 -17.02 -25.43
CA MET A 1 3.04 -17.81 -24.25
C MET A 1 2.33 -16.83 -23.32
N SER A 2 1.28 -17.25 -22.63
CA SER A 2 0.53 -16.38 -21.70
C SER A 2 0.59 -16.98 -20.31
N ILE A 3 0.71 -16.12 -19.30
CA ILE A 3 0.67 -16.50 -17.90
C ILE A 3 -0.77 -16.36 -17.45
N GLU A 4 -1.43 -17.50 -17.21
CA GLU A 4 -2.80 -17.56 -16.69
C GLU A 4 -2.78 -17.87 -15.19
N LEU A 5 -3.41 -17.03 -14.38
CA LEU A 5 -3.47 -17.19 -12.92
C LEU A 5 -4.90 -17.04 -12.44
N THR A 6 -5.33 -17.94 -11.55
CA THR A 6 -6.57 -17.76 -10.79
C THR A 6 -6.20 -17.49 -9.33
N LEU A 7 -6.50 -16.29 -8.86
CA LEU A 7 -6.12 -15.80 -7.55
C LEU A 7 -7.33 -15.52 -6.69
N ARG A 8 -7.30 -16.04 -5.47
CA ARG A 8 -8.11 -15.57 -4.36
C ARG A 8 -7.15 -15.19 -3.25
N TYR A 9 -7.09 -13.90 -2.94
CA TYR A 9 -6.14 -13.39 -1.96
C TYR A 9 -6.44 -13.96 -0.57
N THR A 10 -5.40 -14.37 0.14
CA THR A 10 -5.50 -14.64 1.57
C THR A 10 -5.31 -13.34 2.37
N GLU A 11 -5.71 -13.35 3.63
CA GLU A 11 -5.49 -12.20 4.52
C GLU A 11 -4.00 -11.90 4.70
N ASP A 12 -3.18 -12.96 4.81
CA ASP A 12 -1.73 -12.83 4.96
C ASP A 12 -1.07 -12.25 3.71
N GLU A 13 -1.49 -12.68 2.51
CA GLU A 13 -1.03 -12.10 1.25
C GLU A 13 -1.40 -10.61 1.17
N TYR A 14 -2.62 -10.26 1.57
CA TYR A 14 -3.08 -8.88 1.59
C TYR A 14 -2.27 -8.02 2.56
N LEU A 15 -2.15 -8.44 3.82
CA LEU A 15 -1.37 -7.73 4.85
C LEU A 15 0.10 -7.61 4.47
N CYS A 16 0.67 -8.64 3.86
CA CYS A 16 2.04 -8.61 3.37
C CYS A 16 2.22 -7.56 2.28
N SER A 17 1.30 -7.50 1.30
CA SER A 17 1.35 -6.50 0.24
C SER A 17 1.21 -5.08 0.79
N ASP A 18 0.33 -4.87 1.76
CA ASP A 18 0.12 -3.54 2.34
C ASP A 18 1.36 -3.08 3.14
N LYS A 19 2.00 -3.99 3.88
CA LYS A 19 3.27 -3.72 4.56
C LYS A 19 4.41 -3.37 3.60
N GLU A 20 4.57 -4.12 2.52
CA GLU A 20 5.60 -3.83 1.50
C GLU A 20 5.37 -2.45 0.87
N ARG A 21 4.11 -2.10 0.59
CA ARG A 21 3.75 -0.78 0.06
C ARG A 21 4.01 0.34 1.08
N MET A 22 3.63 0.15 2.34
CA MET A 22 3.87 1.15 3.40
C MET A 22 5.36 1.36 3.69
N ALA A 23 6.19 0.33 3.53
CA ALA A 23 7.64 0.46 3.69
C ALA A 23 8.29 1.40 2.65
N GLN A 24 7.61 1.66 1.54
CA GLN A 24 8.12 2.44 0.41
C GLN A 24 7.56 3.86 0.35
N ILE A 25 6.76 4.26 1.35
CA ILE A 25 6.25 5.62 1.43
C ILE A 25 7.46 6.57 1.56
N PRO A 26 7.62 7.55 0.65
CA PRO A 26 8.73 8.49 0.73
C PRO A 26 8.60 9.32 2.02
N TYR A 27 9.73 9.59 2.66
CA TYR A 27 9.77 10.34 3.92
C TYR A 27 8.95 9.74 5.06
N LYS A 28 8.79 8.40 5.09
CA LYS A 28 8.07 7.69 6.16
C LYS A 28 8.49 8.14 7.57
N ALA A 29 9.80 8.21 7.83
CA ALA A 29 10.30 8.67 9.13
C ALA A 29 9.85 10.10 9.47
N LEU A 30 9.79 11.00 8.48
CA LEU A 30 9.29 12.35 8.69
C LEU A 30 7.79 12.32 9.04
N HIS A 31 6.97 11.55 8.30
CA HIS A 31 5.54 11.43 8.59
C HIS A 31 5.26 10.84 9.98
N THR A 32 6.05 9.85 10.40
CA THR A 32 5.90 9.18 11.70
C THR A 32 6.38 10.05 12.87
N TYR A 33 7.51 10.76 12.73
CA TYR A 33 8.17 11.43 13.87
C TYR A 33 8.02 12.96 13.88
N ALA A 34 7.74 13.62 12.75
CA ALA A 34 7.54 15.08 12.75
C ALA A 34 6.37 15.52 13.66
N PRO A 35 5.22 14.82 13.71
CA PRO A 35 4.14 15.17 14.62
C PRO A 35 4.56 15.14 16.09
N LEU A 36 5.39 14.15 16.49
CA LEU A 36 5.97 14.11 17.83
C LEU A 36 6.87 15.31 18.11
N GLY A 37 7.70 15.70 17.14
CA GLY A 37 8.52 16.92 17.25
C GLY A 37 7.66 18.16 17.48
N VAL A 38 6.59 18.32 16.69
CA VAL A 38 5.61 19.41 16.84
C VAL A 38 4.94 19.36 18.22
N PHE A 39 4.60 18.17 18.71
CA PHE A 39 4.04 17.99 20.05
C PHE A 39 4.98 18.50 21.15
N PHE A 40 6.25 18.08 21.13
CA PHE A 40 7.23 18.50 22.14
C PHE A 40 7.53 20.00 22.08
N ILE A 41 7.65 20.58 20.87
CA ILE A 41 7.84 22.02 20.70
C ILE A 41 6.64 22.79 21.24
N SER A 42 5.42 22.32 20.95
CA SER A 42 4.18 22.94 21.42
C SER A 42 4.07 22.87 22.95
N ALA A 43 4.36 21.71 23.54
CA ALA A 43 4.38 21.52 24.99
C ALA A 43 5.39 22.43 25.68
N PHE A 44 6.62 22.51 25.15
CA PHE A 44 7.65 23.39 25.67
C PHE A 44 7.25 24.86 25.57
N THR A 45 6.68 25.28 24.44
CA THR A 45 6.20 26.66 24.25
C THR A 45 5.10 27.00 25.26
N LEU A 46 4.09 26.14 25.40
CA LEU A 46 3.01 26.35 26.36
C LEU A 46 3.51 26.37 27.81
N PHE A 47 4.55 25.60 28.13
CA PHE A 47 5.19 25.63 29.43
C PHE A 47 5.86 26.98 29.70
N GLN A 48 6.66 27.48 28.75
CA GLN A 48 7.38 28.76 28.89
C GLN A 48 6.44 29.96 29.09
N PHE A 49 5.27 29.94 28.47
CA PHE A 49 4.26 31.00 28.61
C PHE A 49 3.22 30.73 29.71
N ALA A 50 3.45 29.75 30.60
CA ALA A 50 2.53 29.35 31.66
C ALA A 50 1.10 29.03 31.17
N ALA A 51 0.96 28.67 29.90
CA ALA A 51 -0.30 28.42 29.23
C ALA A 51 -0.73 26.94 29.29
N MET A 52 0.10 26.04 29.83
CA MET A 52 -0.26 24.61 29.98
C MET A 52 -1.51 24.39 30.82
N ALA A 53 -1.69 25.17 31.89
CA ALA A 53 -2.87 25.07 32.76
C ALA A 53 -4.11 25.75 32.17
N SER A 54 -3.98 26.45 31.03
CA SER A 54 -5.13 26.99 30.31
C SER A 54 -5.86 25.86 29.58
N TRP A 55 -7.19 25.98 29.51
CA TRP A 55 -8.00 24.99 28.81
C TRP A 55 -7.65 24.90 27.32
N TRP A 56 -7.29 26.03 26.68
CA TRP A 56 -6.82 26.08 25.29
C TRP A 56 -5.49 25.35 25.10
N GLY A 57 -4.52 25.55 25.99
CA GLY A 57 -3.24 24.85 25.96
C GLY A 57 -3.41 23.34 26.15
N THR A 58 -4.27 22.95 27.10
CA THR A 58 -4.61 21.54 27.32
C THR A 58 -5.28 20.92 26.09
N ALA A 59 -6.27 21.58 25.50
CA ALA A 59 -6.97 21.10 24.30
C ALA A 59 -6.01 20.94 23.11
N MET A 60 -5.12 21.91 22.89
CA MET A 60 -4.10 21.83 21.83
C MET A 60 -3.19 20.62 22.01
N LEU A 61 -2.70 20.38 23.24
CA LEU A 61 -1.85 19.22 23.53
C LEU A 61 -2.57 17.90 23.33
N VAL A 62 -3.85 17.80 23.72
CA VAL A 62 -4.65 16.60 23.49
C VAL A 62 -4.80 16.31 21.99
N VAL A 63 -5.11 17.32 21.19
CA VAL A 63 -5.29 17.16 19.72
C VAL A 63 -3.97 16.76 19.06
N VAL A 64 -2.90 17.51 19.29
CA VAL A 64 -1.59 17.25 18.68
C VAL A 64 -1.00 15.93 19.19
N GLY A 65 -1.17 15.63 20.47
CA GLY A 65 -0.71 14.38 21.09
C GLY A 65 -1.44 13.17 20.52
N SER A 66 -2.77 13.25 20.41
CA SER A 66 -3.59 12.18 19.85
C SER A 66 -3.25 11.90 18.38
N TYR A 67 -3.07 12.95 17.58
CA TYR A 67 -2.61 12.81 16.20
C TYR A 67 -1.21 12.18 16.12
N SER A 68 -0.28 12.61 16.97
CA SER A 68 1.09 12.05 17.01
C SER A 68 1.11 10.57 17.38
N LEU A 69 0.26 10.14 18.33
CA LEU A 69 0.09 8.74 18.69
C LEU A 69 -0.48 7.91 17.54
N LEU A 70 -1.44 8.46 16.78
CA LEU A 70 -1.98 7.79 15.60
C LEU A 70 -0.92 7.62 14.50
N CYS A 71 -0.10 8.64 14.24
CA CYS A 71 1.01 8.56 13.29
C CYS A 71 2.08 7.54 13.71
N LEU A 72 2.38 7.45 15.01
CA LEU A 72 3.27 6.42 15.55
C LEU A 72 2.71 5.00 15.39
N ALA A 73 1.42 4.83 15.65
CA ALA A 73 0.75 3.54 15.58
C ALA A 73 0.26 3.17 14.17
N GLU A 74 0.56 3.99 13.16
CA GLU A 74 0.05 3.87 11.79
C GLU A 74 0.36 2.48 11.20
N GLU A 75 1.58 1.97 11.40
CA GLU A 75 2.00 0.66 10.90
C GLU A 75 1.18 -0.51 11.48
N TRP A 76 0.60 -0.34 12.67
CA TRP A 76 -0.17 -1.38 13.34
C TRP A 76 -1.66 -1.26 13.06
N ILE A 77 -2.15 -0.03 12.92
CA ILE A 77 -3.57 0.29 12.75
C ILE A 77 -3.97 0.24 11.27
N SER A 78 -3.20 0.88 10.39
CA SER A 78 -3.56 1.06 8.98
C SER A 78 -3.76 -0.27 8.24
N PRO A 79 -2.85 -1.26 8.33
CA PRO A 79 -3.05 -2.54 7.65
C PRO A 79 -4.28 -3.31 8.15
N LYS A 80 -4.61 -3.20 9.44
CA LYS A 80 -5.80 -3.86 10.02
C LYS A 80 -7.10 -3.22 9.57
N LEU A 81 -7.14 -1.89 9.51
CA LEU A 81 -8.28 -1.15 8.95
C LEU A 81 -8.46 -1.48 7.46
N ALA A 82 -7.37 -1.45 6.70
CA ALA A 82 -7.37 -1.81 5.28
C ALA A 82 -7.87 -3.26 5.08
N LEU A 83 -7.42 -4.20 5.91
CA LEU A 83 -7.90 -5.59 5.90
C LEU A 83 -9.41 -5.67 6.18
N MET A 84 -9.90 -4.94 7.18
CA MET A 84 -11.33 -4.91 7.52
C MET A 84 -12.19 -4.44 6.34
N CYS A 85 -11.74 -3.42 5.61
CA CYS A 85 -12.40 -2.96 4.38
C CYS A 85 -12.28 -4.00 3.25
N ALA A 86 -11.11 -4.62 3.09
CA ALA A 86 -10.88 -5.65 2.07
C ALA A 86 -11.71 -6.92 2.29
N ARG A 87 -11.98 -7.30 3.54
CA ARG A 87 -12.82 -8.46 3.90
C ARG A 87 -14.24 -8.34 3.36
N LYS A 88 -14.77 -7.11 3.27
CA LYS A 88 -16.13 -6.87 2.77
C LYS A 88 -16.25 -7.02 1.25
N THR A 89 -15.13 -6.97 0.52
CA THR A 89 -15.13 -6.91 -0.94
C THR A 89 -14.00 -7.77 -1.53
N LYS A 90 -12.78 -7.23 -1.55
CA LYS A 90 -11.62 -7.73 -2.32
C LYS A 90 -11.21 -9.16 -1.98
N LEU A 91 -11.29 -9.59 -0.72
CA LEU A 91 -10.87 -10.92 -0.25
C LEU A 91 -11.86 -12.05 -0.61
N ASN A 92 -13.12 -11.71 -0.88
CA ASN A 92 -14.15 -12.68 -1.22
C ASN A 92 -14.28 -12.89 -2.74
N ASP A 93 -13.57 -12.11 -3.53
CA ASP A 93 -13.55 -12.20 -4.98
C ASP A 93 -12.43 -13.12 -5.48
N THR A 94 -12.74 -13.85 -6.54
CA THR A 94 -11.77 -14.60 -7.33
C THR A 94 -11.41 -13.77 -8.55
N TYR A 95 -10.12 -13.66 -8.82
CA TYR A 95 -9.56 -12.90 -9.93
C TYR A 95 -8.89 -13.85 -10.90
N GLN A 96 -9.22 -13.74 -12.17
CA GLN A 96 -8.52 -14.45 -13.24
C GLN A 96 -7.64 -13.45 -13.96
N PHE A 97 -6.33 -13.71 -13.97
CA PHE A 97 -5.33 -12.89 -14.64
C PHE A 97 -4.81 -13.62 -15.86
N SER A 98 -4.74 -12.91 -16.98
CA SER A 98 -4.04 -13.33 -18.19
C SER A 98 -3.00 -12.28 -18.51
N ILE A 99 -1.72 -12.66 -18.48
CA ILE A 99 -0.59 -11.77 -18.75
C ILE A 99 0.14 -12.27 -19.98
N ASP A 100 0.27 -11.41 -20.97
CA ASP A 100 0.90 -11.75 -22.24
C ASP A 100 1.76 -10.59 -22.76
N ARG A 101 2.19 -10.66 -24.03
CA ARG A 101 2.97 -9.61 -24.68
C ARG A 101 2.22 -8.31 -24.89
N GLN A 102 0.88 -8.32 -24.86
CA GLN A 102 0.05 -7.13 -25.06
C GLN A 102 -0.17 -6.37 -23.74
N GLY A 103 -0.28 -7.09 -22.63
CA GLY A 103 -0.45 -6.49 -21.31
C GLY A 103 -0.96 -7.47 -20.27
N CYS A 104 -1.72 -6.94 -19.32
CA CYS A 104 -2.39 -7.70 -18.28
C CYS A 104 -3.90 -7.53 -18.40
N ARG A 105 -4.61 -8.65 -18.37
CA ARG A 105 -6.07 -8.70 -18.30
C ARG A 105 -6.46 -9.31 -16.97
N ARG A 106 -7.42 -8.69 -16.29
CA ARG A 106 -7.99 -9.19 -15.03
C ARG A 106 -9.49 -9.24 -15.14
N THR A 107 -10.05 -10.44 -14.97
CA THR A 107 -11.50 -10.66 -14.86
C THR A 107 -11.85 -10.91 -13.40
N SER A 108 -12.84 -10.19 -12.88
CA SER A 108 -13.42 -10.45 -11.55
C SER A 108 -14.93 -10.23 -11.58
N LYS A 109 -15.61 -10.46 -10.44
CA LYS A 109 -17.03 -10.13 -10.28
C LYS A 109 -17.36 -8.66 -10.55
N GLN A 110 -16.37 -7.77 -10.40
CA GLN A 110 -16.53 -6.32 -10.58
C GLN A 110 -16.37 -5.89 -12.05
N GLY A 111 -15.92 -6.81 -12.92
CA GLY A 111 -15.78 -6.57 -14.35
C GLY A 111 -14.43 -7.00 -14.92
N LEU A 112 -14.23 -6.65 -16.20
CA LEU A 112 -12.99 -6.88 -16.95
C LEU A 112 -12.12 -5.63 -16.91
N LEU A 113 -10.88 -5.79 -16.48
CA LEU A 113 -9.82 -4.79 -16.61
C LEU A 113 -8.85 -5.26 -17.69
N VAL A 114 -8.65 -4.46 -18.72
CA VAL A 114 -7.61 -4.69 -19.74
C VAL A 114 -6.63 -3.54 -19.64
N ALA A 115 -5.39 -3.83 -19.26
CA ALA A 115 -4.34 -2.86 -19.09
C ALA A 115 -3.16 -3.23 -20.02
N PRO A 116 -2.98 -2.53 -21.16
CA PRO A 116 -1.81 -2.71 -22.01
C PRO A 116 -0.54 -2.24 -21.28
N TRP A 117 0.63 -2.71 -21.74
CA TRP A 117 1.90 -2.37 -21.07
C TRP A 117 2.16 -0.86 -20.98
N SER A 118 1.70 -0.08 -21.97
CA SER A 118 1.83 1.38 -22.02
C SER A 118 1.02 2.15 -20.98
N GLU A 119 0.03 1.51 -20.33
CA GLU A 119 -0.77 2.14 -19.28
C GLU A 119 -0.16 2.03 -17.89
N PHE A 120 0.81 1.12 -17.70
CA PHE A 120 1.50 1.00 -16.43
C PHE A 120 2.48 2.16 -16.24
N VAL A 121 2.33 2.83 -15.10
CA VAL A 121 3.23 3.90 -14.66
C VAL A 121 4.54 3.31 -14.17
N SER A 122 4.46 2.21 -13.41
CA SER A 122 5.62 1.45 -12.96
C SER A 122 5.23 -0.01 -12.70
N ILE A 123 6.22 -0.89 -12.79
CA ILE A 123 6.08 -2.28 -12.37
C ILE A 123 7.20 -2.56 -11.37
N GLU A 124 6.83 -2.85 -10.14
CA GLU A 124 7.75 -2.96 -9.01
C GLU A 124 7.75 -4.38 -8.47
N PHE A 125 8.96 -4.95 -8.35
CA PHE A 125 9.17 -6.30 -7.83
C PHE A 125 9.65 -6.21 -6.38
N TYR A 126 8.82 -6.68 -5.46
CA TYR A 126 9.13 -6.80 -4.04
C TYR A 126 9.44 -8.24 -3.67
N PRO A 127 10.00 -8.50 -2.48
CA PRO A 127 10.38 -9.86 -2.06
C PRO A 127 9.22 -10.87 -2.11
N ARG A 128 7.98 -10.44 -1.88
CA ARG A 128 6.81 -11.36 -1.87
C ARG A 128 5.74 -11.01 -2.88
N ASN A 129 5.73 -9.82 -3.46
CA ASN A 129 4.69 -9.38 -4.38
C ASN A 129 5.25 -8.62 -5.59
N VAL A 130 4.49 -8.63 -6.69
CA VAL A 130 4.71 -7.75 -7.84
C VAL A 130 3.57 -6.76 -7.90
N PHE A 131 3.89 -5.47 -8.00
CA PHE A 131 2.92 -4.40 -8.13
C PHE A 131 2.97 -3.85 -9.55
N PHE A 132 1.82 -3.87 -10.22
CA PHE A 132 1.63 -3.20 -11.49
C PHE A 132 0.84 -1.93 -11.22
N ASN A 133 1.51 -0.79 -11.24
CA ASN A 133 0.94 0.50 -10.87
C ASN A 133 0.34 1.17 -12.11
N LEU A 134 -0.95 1.45 -12.05
CA LEU A 134 -1.72 2.19 -13.05
C LEU A 134 -1.96 3.61 -12.54
N LYS A 135 -2.34 4.54 -13.42
CA LYS A 135 -2.69 5.92 -13.02
C LYS A 135 -3.80 5.97 -11.95
N ARG A 136 -4.70 4.99 -11.92
CA ARG A 136 -5.88 4.94 -11.02
C ARG A 136 -5.93 3.68 -10.16
N GLY A 137 -4.79 3.15 -9.77
CA GLY A 137 -4.74 2.02 -8.83
C GLY A 137 -3.56 1.11 -9.07
N SER A 138 -3.56 -0.05 -8.41
CA SER A 138 -2.52 -1.05 -8.61
C SER A 138 -3.10 -2.45 -8.67
N ILE A 139 -2.50 -3.27 -9.53
CA ILE A 139 -2.71 -4.71 -9.56
C ILE A 139 -1.58 -5.33 -8.75
N VAL A 140 -1.91 -6.26 -7.85
CA VAL A 140 -0.92 -6.92 -6.98
C VAL A 140 -0.98 -8.41 -7.24
N ILE A 141 0.15 -9.02 -7.56
CA ILE A 141 0.26 -10.47 -7.75
C ILE A 141 1.28 -11.02 -6.76
N PRO A 142 0.90 -11.93 -5.85
CA PRO A 142 1.84 -12.57 -4.94
C PRO A 142 2.81 -13.46 -5.72
N LEU A 143 4.09 -13.36 -5.41
CA LEU A 143 5.14 -14.18 -6.05
C LEU A 143 4.98 -15.66 -5.76
N SER A 144 4.35 -16.02 -4.64
CA SER A 144 3.99 -17.41 -4.30
C SER A 144 3.09 -18.09 -5.34
N ARG A 145 2.48 -17.31 -6.23
CA ARG A 145 1.53 -17.77 -7.26
C ARG A 145 2.18 -17.89 -8.64
N LEU A 146 3.44 -17.49 -8.76
CA LEU A 146 4.22 -17.56 -10.00
C LEU A 146 5.32 -18.60 -9.82
N SER A 147 5.48 -19.48 -10.81
CA SER A 147 6.70 -20.30 -10.90
C SER A 147 7.90 -19.42 -11.25
N GLU A 148 9.12 -19.91 -11.01
CA GLU A 148 10.34 -19.19 -11.40
C GLU A 148 10.39 -18.94 -12.92
N SER A 149 9.90 -19.89 -13.72
CA SER A 149 9.80 -19.74 -15.18
C SER A 149 8.83 -18.62 -15.58
N GLN A 150 7.65 -18.57 -14.96
CA GLN A 150 6.66 -17.51 -15.19
C GLN A 150 7.17 -16.15 -14.72
N LEU A 151 7.90 -16.09 -13.61
CA LEU A 151 8.52 -14.85 -13.13
C LEU A 151 9.59 -14.34 -14.09
N LYS A 152 10.42 -15.24 -14.63
CA LYS A 152 11.43 -14.89 -15.64
C LYS A 152 10.77 -14.39 -16.93
N GLU A 153 9.70 -15.04 -17.35
CA GLU A 153 8.92 -14.64 -18.53
C GLU A 153 8.25 -13.27 -18.32
N LEU A 154 7.64 -13.05 -17.15
CA LEU A 154 7.05 -11.77 -16.77
C LEU A 154 8.08 -10.64 -16.81
N LYS A 155 9.27 -10.84 -16.23
CA LYS A 155 10.37 -9.86 -16.31
C LYS A 155 10.77 -9.59 -17.76
N GLY A 156 10.74 -10.61 -18.62
CA GLY A 156 10.95 -10.47 -20.07
C GLY A 156 9.92 -9.55 -20.73
N TYR A 157 8.63 -9.71 -20.42
CA TYR A 157 7.57 -8.85 -20.97
C TYR A 157 7.72 -7.38 -20.56
N VAL A 158 8.08 -7.14 -19.30
CA VAL A 158 8.31 -5.78 -18.79
C VAL A 158 9.52 -5.14 -19.47
N GLN A 159 10.62 -5.87 -19.64
CA GLN A 159 11.80 -5.36 -20.34
C GLN A 159 11.52 -5.07 -21.83
N SER A 160 10.76 -5.93 -22.51
CA SER A 160 10.45 -5.74 -23.93
C SER A 160 9.49 -4.60 -24.21
N SER A 161 8.73 -4.13 -23.21
CA SER A 161 7.74 -3.06 -23.36
C SER A 161 8.27 -1.68 -22.97
N THR A 162 9.46 -1.62 -22.36
CA THR A 162 10.14 -0.36 -21.97
C THR A 162 11.15 0.10 -23.03
N ASN A 163 11.42 -0.72 -24.06
CA ASN A 163 12.21 -0.39 -25.25
C ASN A 163 11.30 -0.06 -26.43
#